data_AF-A0A660UVJ9-F1
#
_entry.id   AF-A0A660UVJ9-F1
#
_cell.length_a   1.000
_cell.length_b   1.000
_cell.length_c   1.000
_cell.angle_alpha   90.00
_cell.angle_beta   90.00
_cell.angle_gamma   90.00
#
_symmetry.space_group_name_H-M   'P 1'
#
loop_
_entity.id
_entity.type
_entity.pdbx_description
1 polymer ?
#
loop_
_entity_poly.entity_id
_entity_poly.type
_entity_poly.pdbx_seq_one_letter_code
_entity_poly.pdbx_strand_id
1 'polypeptide(L)'
;MTFNKISHIFIKVVLAWMVCCVISFLSGPTVIFLGSPSWLPLPWSDVGDYVQTNDGKVFVDVQFYNRVLCYDENGKFIASYPYPPGYPKVTGLAVNEEGNVLFRARDDLYIYNSSWELIEKIVGKDDVLRHWRLDENGRPYYMKNNVESPRVADSVAKPGDYLFRSIRGRRVFRCADGSKLVREGHSLKKYSVEGKLTVSYGGPWFLRIFEFPWPAILAWPLFFLLAFVSNRKKTLLKEDKSNVAEKVKKRIVSEVAITVVIAVIALAAIVFGGSLVASAANALPKGNPMGFWLVPIIVIPYWIVVFVAALWTWRSLIGRLDKRDNERSADRFGGCE
;
A
#
# COMPACT_ATOMS: atom_id res chain seq x y z
N MET A 1 -18.92 1.01 -40.94
CA MET A 1 -17.68 1.81 -40.69
C MET A 1 -17.59 2.45 -39.28
N THR A 2 -18.66 2.52 -38.50
CA THR A 2 -18.71 3.17 -37.17
C THR A 2 -18.19 2.32 -36.00
N PHE A 3 -18.21 0.99 -36.13
CA PHE A 3 -17.78 0.05 -35.09
C PHE A 3 -16.27 0.09 -34.83
N ASN A 4 -15.44 0.23 -35.88
CA ASN A 4 -13.98 0.38 -35.75
C ASN A 4 -13.58 1.60 -34.92
N LYS A 5 -14.34 2.71 -34.99
CA LYS A 5 -14.01 3.93 -34.23
C LYS A 5 -14.35 3.82 -32.74
N ILE A 6 -15.41 3.09 -32.37
CA ILE A 6 -15.77 2.87 -30.95
C ILE A 6 -14.75 1.93 -30.29
N SER A 7 -14.36 0.87 -31.01
CA SER A 7 -13.27 -0.02 -30.59
C SER A 7 -11.97 0.75 -30.32
N HIS A 8 -11.60 1.70 -31.19
CA HIS A 8 -10.39 2.52 -30.99
C HIS A 8 -10.43 3.42 -29.76
N ILE A 9 -11.56 4.07 -29.44
CA ILE A 9 -11.66 4.91 -28.24
C ILE A 9 -11.57 4.05 -26.99
N PHE A 10 -12.29 2.93 -26.98
CA PHE A 10 -12.27 1.98 -25.87
C PHE A 10 -10.84 1.44 -25.60
N ILE A 11 -10.14 0.98 -26.64
CA ILE A 11 -8.75 0.51 -26.53
C ILE A 11 -7.85 1.60 -25.94
N LYS A 12 -7.99 2.86 -26.37
CA LYS A 12 -7.20 3.98 -25.84
C LYS A 12 -7.43 4.22 -24.35
N VAL A 13 -8.68 4.13 -23.87
CA VAL A 13 -8.97 4.35 -22.45
C VAL A 13 -8.50 3.17 -21.60
N VAL A 14 -8.65 1.93 -22.07
CA VAL A 14 -8.10 0.75 -21.37
C VAL A 14 -6.58 0.80 -21.31
N LEU A 15 -5.91 1.20 -22.40
CA LEU A 15 -4.47 1.43 -22.41
C LEU A 15 -4.07 2.53 -21.41
N ALA A 16 -4.78 3.66 -21.38
CA ALA A 16 -4.53 4.72 -20.40
C ALA A 16 -4.70 4.21 -18.96
N TRP A 17 -5.74 3.40 -18.70
CA TRP A 17 -5.96 2.78 -17.39
C TRP A 17 -4.82 1.82 -16.99
N MET A 18 -4.42 0.93 -17.90
CA MET A 18 -3.30 0.01 -17.65
C MET A 18 -2.02 0.80 -17.37
N VAL A 19 -1.75 1.87 -18.14
CA VAL A 19 -0.63 2.78 -17.90
C VAL A 19 -0.73 3.43 -16.51
N CYS A 20 -1.90 3.95 -16.09
CA CYS A 20 -2.08 4.51 -14.75
C CYS A 20 -1.88 3.48 -13.63
N CYS A 21 -2.33 2.24 -13.83
CA CYS A 21 -2.12 1.14 -12.88
C CYS A 21 -0.64 0.78 -12.80
N VAL A 22 0.05 0.69 -13.94
CA VAL A 22 1.49 0.44 -13.99
C VAL A 22 2.26 1.58 -13.32
N ILE A 23 1.94 2.84 -13.60
CA ILE A 23 2.56 4.01 -12.93
C ILE A 23 2.33 3.96 -11.42
N SER A 24 1.12 3.64 -10.98
CA SER A 24 0.79 3.53 -9.56
C SER A 24 1.55 2.39 -8.89
N PHE A 25 1.63 1.22 -9.55
CA PHE A 25 2.41 0.08 -9.09
C PHE A 25 3.91 0.40 -9.02
N LEU A 26 4.44 1.09 -10.03
CA LEU A 26 5.84 1.50 -10.09
C LEU A 26 6.18 2.63 -9.11
N SER A 27 5.20 3.43 -8.68
CA SER A 27 5.44 4.57 -7.77
C SER A 27 6.06 4.15 -6.43
N GLY A 28 5.66 3.00 -5.87
CA GLY A 28 6.25 2.44 -4.65
C GLY A 28 7.74 2.14 -4.83
N PRO A 29 8.13 1.27 -5.78
CA PRO A 29 9.51 1.04 -6.17
C PRO A 29 10.27 2.33 -6.52
N THR A 30 9.66 3.28 -7.22
CA THR A 30 10.30 4.56 -7.54
C THR A 30 10.69 5.32 -6.28
N VAL A 31 9.82 5.37 -5.26
CA VAL A 31 10.15 5.99 -3.95
C VAL A 31 11.27 5.23 -3.23
N ILE A 32 11.31 3.90 -3.37
CA ILE A 32 12.39 3.06 -2.81
C ILE A 32 13.73 3.33 -3.49
N PHE A 33 13.75 3.40 -4.83
CA PHE A 33 15.00 3.50 -5.61
C PHE A 33 15.51 4.93 -5.78
N LEU A 34 14.62 5.91 -5.98
CA LEU A 34 15.01 7.32 -6.13
C LEU A 34 15.15 8.03 -4.78
N GLY A 35 14.66 7.41 -3.70
CA GLY A 35 14.56 8.03 -2.39
C GLY A 35 13.36 8.97 -2.28
N SER A 36 12.87 9.15 -1.07
CA SER A 36 11.87 10.18 -0.75
C SER A 36 12.54 11.44 -0.17
N PRO A 37 11.92 12.62 -0.31
CA PRO A 37 12.38 13.79 0.41
C PRO A 37 12.19 13.60 1.93
N SER A 38 13.04 14.22 2.75
CA SER A 38 13.02 14.06 4.22
C SER A 38 11.73 14.58 4.88
N TRP A 39 11.07 15.56 4.26
CA TRP A 39 9.82 16.16 4.77
C TRP A 39 8.55 15.36 4.44
N LEU A 40 8.64 14.26 3.69
CA LEU A 40 7.46 13.49 3.30
C LEU A 40 7.13 12.42 4.37
N PRO A 41 5.95 12.48 5.02
CA PRO A 41 5.51 11.43 5.92
C PRO A 41 5.14 10.19 5.11
N LEU A 42 6.03 9.21 5.07
CA LEU A 42 5.76 7.97 4.34
C LEU A 42 4.67 7.15 5.06
N PRO A 43 3.84 6.41 4.30
CA PRO A 43 2.84 5.56 4.88
C PRO A 43 3.52 4.38 5.62
N TRP A 44 2.85 3.87 6.65
CA TRP A 44 3.40 2.87 7.54
C TRP A 44 3.18 1.48 6.95
N SER A 45 4.08 1.08 6.07
CA SER A 45 4.17 -0.27 5.54
C SER A 45 5.32 -1.04 6.19
N ASP A 46 4.99 -2.20 6.76
CA ASP A 46 5.93 -3.10 7.45
C ASP A 46 6.86 -2.42 8.48
N VAL A 47 6.25 -1.89 9.55
CA VAL A 47 7.00 -1.29 10.67
C VAL A 47 7.90 -2.35 11.30
N GLY A 48 9.20 -2.06 11.36
CA GLY A 48 10.21 -2.88 12.03
C GLY A 48 10.14 -2.68 13.54
N ASP A 49 11.04 -1.85 14.07
CA ASP A 49 11.11 -1.47 15.48
C ASP A 49 10.72 0.01 15.69
N TYR A 50 10.55 0.43 16.93
CA TYR A 50 10.29 1.83 17.29
C TYR A 50 10.76 2.11 18.70
N VAL A 51 11.20 3.35 18.92
CA VAL A 51 11.77 3.81 20.18
C VAL A 51 11.36 5.25 20.45
N GLN A 52 11.41 5.66 21.72
CA GLN A 52 11.31 7.07 22.13
C GLN A 52 12.60 7.48 22.84
N THR A 53 13.17 8.61 22.42
CA THR A 53 14.31 9.25 23.07
C THR A 53 13.86 10.07 24.28
N ASN A 54 14.81 10.42 25.15
CA ASN A 54 14.54 11.16 26.39
C ASN A 54 13.97 12.58 26.14
N ASP A 55 14.24 13.16 24.97
CA ASP A 55 13.68 14.45 24.51
C ASP A 55 12.27 14.32 23.90
N GLY A 56 11.65 13.13 24.00
CA GLY A 56 10.27 12.90 23.58
C GLY A 56 10.09 12.55 22.11
N LYS A 57 11.14 12.59 21.28
CA LYS A 57 11.03 12.18 19.87
C LYS A 57 10.81 10.68 19.74
N VAL A 58 9.99 10.31 18.76
CA VAL A 58 9.65 8.91 18.47
C VAL A 58 10.19 8.54 17.10
N PHE A 59 11.04 7.52 17.07
CA PHE A 59 11.63 6.98 15.85
C PHE A 59 10.95 5.67 15.47
N VAL A 60 10.58 5.54 14.20
CA VAL A 60 9.86 4.38 13.67
C VAL A 60 10.59 3.85 12.46
N ASP A 61 10.99 2.59 12.52
CA ASP A 61 11.67 1.88 11.45
C ASP A 61 10.66 1.42 10.39
N VAL A 62 10.80 1.88 9.15
CA VAL A 62 9.89 1.57 8.04
C VAL A 62 10.66 0.88 6.92
N GLN A 63 10.67 -0.45 7.01
CA GLN A 63 11.55 -1.33 6.21
C GLN A 63 11.25 -1.24 4.72
N PHE A 64 9.97 -1.21 4.35
CA PHE A 64 9.57 -1.17 2.93
C PHE A 64 10.14 0.04 2.19
N TYR A 65 10.21 1.20 2.85
CA TYR A 65 10.72 2.43 2.24
C TYR A 65 12.20 2.68 2.54
N ASN A 66 12.89 1.76 3.21
CA ASN A 66 14.27 1.92 3.65
C ASN A 66 14.52 3.20 4.46
N ARG A 67 13.63 3.50 5.41
CA ARG A 67 13.65 4.76 6.17
C ARG A 67 13.32 4.62 7.63
N VAL A 68 13.84 5.57 8.41
CA VAL A 68 13.38 5.84 9.77
C VAL A 68 12.59 7.13 9.78
N LEU A 69 11.37 7.08 10.29
CA LEU A 69 10.51 8.25 10.46
C LEU A 69 10.64 8.79 11.89
N CYS A 70 10.62 10.12 12.03
CA CYS A 70 10.72 10.81 13.30
C CYS A 70 9.46 11.65 13.54
N TYR A 71 8.91 11.51 14.75
CA TYR A 71 7.74 12.22 15.23
C TYR A 71 8.08 12.93 16.54
N ASP A 72 7.38 14.04 16.83
CA ASP A 72 7.42 14.64 18.15
C ASP A 72 6.57 13.84 19.15
N GLU A 73 6.62 14.22 20.42
CA GLU A 73 5.85 13.53 21.47
C GLU A 73 4.34 13.56 21.24
N ASN A 74 3.83 14.57 20.52
CA ASN A 74 2.42 14.83 20.22
C ASN A 74 1.93 14.10 18.95
N GLY A 75 2.82 13.38 18.26
CA GLY A 75 2.48 12.61 17.07
C GLY A 75 2.60 13.38 15.75
N LYS A 76 3.15 14.60 15.78
CA LYS A 76 3.45 15.35 14.55
C LYS A 76 4.70 14.79 13.89
N PHE A 77 4.61 14.53 12.59
CA PHE A 77 5.77 14.15 11.80
C PHE A 77 6.77 15.30 11.71
N ILE A 78 8.05 15.01 11.98
CA ILE A 78 9.16 15.96 11.91
C ILE A 78 9.95 15.73 10.62
N ALA A 79 10.46 14.52 10.45
CA ALA A 79 11.39 14.19 9.37
C ALA A 79 11.45 12.70 9.09
N SER A 80 12.01 12.35 7.94
CA SER A 80 12.32 11.00 7.54
C SER A 80 13.76 10.91 7.09
N TYR A 81 14.42 9.84 7.51
CA TYR A 81 15.84 9.66 7.33
C TYR A 81 16.10 8.40 6.51
N PRO A 82 16.96 8.47 5.47
CA PRO A 82 17.36 7.29 4.74
C PRO A 82 18.15 6.36 5.66
N TYR A 83 18.02 5.06 5.43
CA TYR A 83 18.98 4.11 5.98
C TYR A 83 20.41 4.42 5.54
N PRO A 84 21.42 3.96 6.30
CA PRO A 84 22.80 3.96 5.86
C PRO A 84 22.95 3.24 4.50
N PRO A 85 23.98 3.58 3.72
CA PRO A 85 24.24 2.93 2.43
C PRO A 85 24.39 1.41 2.56
N GLY A 86 23.80 0.67 1.61
CA GLY A 86 23.82 -0.79 1.55
C GLY A 86 22.46 -1.38 1.92
N TYR A 87 21.93 -2.31 1.10
CA TYR A 87 20.60 -2.91 1.27
C TYR A 87 20.45 -3.60 2.65
N PRO A 88 19.77 -2.99 3.62
CA PRO A 88 19.72 -3.54 4.96
C PRO A 88 18.52 -4.49 5.05
N LYS A 89 18.78 -5.79 4.84
CA LYS A 89 17.73 -6.84 4.95
C LYS A 89 17.26 -7.08 6.37
N VAL A 90 18.01 -6.61 7.37
CA VAL A 90 17.74 -6.80 8.79
C VAL A 90 18.00 -5.47 9.50
N THR A 91 16.94 -4.81 9.93
CA THR A 91 17.03 -3.55 10.67
C THR A 91 16.60 -3.71 12.12
N GLY A 92 16.84 -2.70 12.94
CA GLY A 92 16.36 -2.63 14.31
C GLY A 92 16.70 -1.29 14.94
N LEU A 93 15.87 -0.84 15.88
CA LEU A 93 16.07 0.36 16.67
C LEU A 93 16.14 0.00 18.14
N ALA A 94 17.10 0.61 18.84
CA ALA A 94 17.17 0.67 20.28
C ALA A 94 17.54 2.10 20.69
N VAL A 95 17.34 2.41 21.96
CA VAL A 95 17.77 3.68 22.56
C VAL A 95 18.48 3.36 23.86
N ASN A 96 19.61 4.00 24.13
CA ASN A 96 20.34 3.82 25.38
C ASN A 96 19.96 4.90 26.42
N GLU A 97 20.53 4.81 27.62
CA GLU A 97 20.21 5.74 28.72
C GLU A 97 20.63 7.19 28.41
N GLU A 98 21.65 7.40 27.58
CA GLU A 98 22.06 8.73 27.11
C GLU A 98 21.07 9.34 26.10
N GLY A 99 20.09 8.58 25.62
CA GLY A 99 19.12 9.02 24.63
C GLY A 99 19.62 8.94 23.18
N ASN A 100 20.73 8.25 22.93
CA ASN A 100 21.21 7.96 21.58
C ASN A 100 20.38 6.85 20.95
N VAL A 101 20.14 6.97 19.66
CA VAL A 101 19.43 5.96 18.86
C VAL A 101 20.44 5.01 18.24
N LEU A 102 20.33 3.72 18.59
CA LEU A 102 21.14 2.64 18.07
C LEU A 102 20.36 1.98 16.94
N PHE A 103 20.85 2.14 15.71
CA PHE A 103 20.26 1.58 14.50
C PHE A 103 21.12 0.44 13.97
N ARG A 104 20.57 -0.76 13.96
CA ARG A 104 21.20 -1.91 13.29
C ARG A 104 20.84 -1.90 11.82
N ALA A 105 21.83 -2.00 10.94
CA ALA A 105 21.62 -2.19 9.51
C ALA A 105 22.46 -3.38 9.04
N ARG A 106 21.80 -4.51 8.79
CA ARG A 106 22.46 -5.80 8.50
C ARG A 106 23.41 -6.19 9.63
N ASP A 107 24.69 -5.95 9.41
CA ASP A 107 25.82 -6.41 10.21
C ASP A 107 26.45 -5.28 11.03
N ASP A 108 26.18 -4.04 10.63
CA ASP A 108 26.74 -2.83 11.19
C ASP A 108 25.76 -2.22 12.20
N LEU A 109 26.34 -1.53 13.19
CA LEU A 109 25.60 -0.74 14.14
C LEU A 109 25.96 0.73 13.97
N TYR A 110 24.95 1.57 13.96
CA TYR A 110 25.07 3.01 13.82
C TYR A 110 24.47 3.66 15.07
N ILE A 111 25.22 4.58 15.68
CA ILE A 111 24.80 5.32 16.87
C ILE A 111 24.53 6.75 16.43
N TYR A 112 23.29 7.19 16.60
CA TYR A 112 22.84 8.52 16.27
C TYR A 112 22.44 9.28 17.54
N ASN A 113 22.57 10.61 17.53
CA ASN A 113 21.88 11.43 18.53
C ASN A 113 20.38 11.55 18.20
N SER A 114 19.60 12.21 19.07
CA SER A 114 18.16 12.43 18.85
C SER A 114 17.83 13.39 17.69
N SER A 115 18.83 14.04 17.08
CA SER A 115 18.68 14.83 15.85
C SER A 115 19.01 14.04 14.59
N TRP A 116 19.30 12.74 14.73
CA TRP A 116 19.72 11.82 13.67
C TRP A 116 21.09 12.15 13.06
N GLU A 117 21.98 12.77 13.83
CA GLU A 117 23.38 12.96 13.45
C GLU A 117 24.20 11.74 13.89
N LEU A 118 25.01 11.21 12.97
CA LEU A 118 25.81 10.01 13.24
C LEU A 118 26.94 10.36 14.21
N ILE A 119 26.94 9.71 15.37
CA ILE A 119 28.01 9.80 16.37
C ILE A 119 29.09 8.78 16.05
N GLU A 120 28.70 7.53 15.86
CA GLU A 120 29.64 6.42 15.69
C GLU A 120 29.07 5.34 14.77
N LYS A 121 29.93 4.71 13.98
CA LYS A 121 29.63 3.50 13.22
C LYS A 121 30.53 2.37 13.72
N ILE A 122 29.92 1.26 14.12
CA ILE A 122 30.62 0.03 14.49
C ILE A 122 30.42 -1.00 13.39
N VAL A 123 31.50 -1.35 12.71
CA VAL A 123 31.50 -2.35 11.64
C VAL A 123 31.50 -3.74 12.27
N GLY A 124 30.48 -4.53 11.96
CA GLY A 124 30.42 -5.90 12.49
C GLY A 124 31.17 -6.88 11.58
N LYS A 125 31.95 -7.78 12.17
CA LYS A 125 32.98 -8.54 11.44
C LYS A 125 32.61 -9.92 10.84
N ASP A 126 31.45 -10.55 11.09
CA ASP A 126 31.19 -11.96 10.66
C ASP A 126 29.75 -12.36 10.27
N ASP A 127 29.49 -12.87 9.06
CA ASP A 127 28.18 -13.09 8.36
C ASP A 127 27.06 -13.96 9.05
N VAL A 128 27.13 -14.29 10.35
CA VAL A 128 26.16 -15.17 11.04
C VAL A 128 25.33 -14.42 12.09
N LEU A 129 24.01 -14.68 12.12
CA LEU A 129 22.97 -14.09 12.99
C LEU A 129 23.48 -13.56 14.35
N ARG A 130 23.47 -12.23 14.49
CA ARG A 130 24.23 -11.48 15.50
C ARG A 130 23.36 -10.90 16.61
N HIS A 131 23.87 -10.96 17.84
CA HIS A 131 23.28 -10.27 18.98
C HIS A 131 24.20 -9.12 19.44
N TRP A 132 23.61 -7.94 19.59
CA TRP A 132 24.27 -6.77 20.15
C TRP A 132 23.81 -6.56 21.59
N ARG A 133 24.76 -6.21 22.46
CA ARG A 133 24.53 -5.96 23.89
C ARG A 133 25.27 -4.69 24.30
N LEU A 134 24.80 -4.01 25.34
CA LEU A 134 25.56 -2.92 25.97
C LEU A 134 26.52 -3.48 27.01
N ASP A 135 27.76 -3.00 27.03
CA ASP A 135 28.72 -3.29 28.09
C ASP A 135 28.40 -2.49 29.37
N GLU A 136 29.23 -2.64 30.40
CA GLU A 136 29.08 -1.93 31.67
C GLU A 136 29.15 -0.40 31.53
N ASN A 137 29.76 0.09 30.45
CA ASN A 137 29.89 1.51 30.14
C ASN A 137 28.82 2.00 29.15
N GLY A 138 27.80 1.19 28.85
CA GLY A 138 26.74 1.54 27.89
C GLY A 138 27.21 1.52 26.43
N ARG A 139 28.41 0.99 26.13
CA ARG A 139 28.91 0.87 24.76
C ARG A 139 28.41 -0.42 24.13
N PRO A 140 27.88 -0.36 22.90
CA PRO A 140 27.44 -1.57 22.23
C PRO A 140 28.62 -2.41 21.80
N TYR A 141 28.57 -3.70 22.11
CA TYR A 141 29.54 -4.69 21.68
C TYR A 141 28.85 -5.93 21.11
N TYR A 142 29.62 -6.66 20.32
CA TYR A 142 29.17 -7.87 19.64
C TYR A 142 29.26 -9.09 20.56
N MET A 143 28.21 -9.92 20.57
CA MET A 143 28.23 -11.21 21.26
C MET A 143 28.23 -12.36 20.25
N LYS A 144 29.29 -13.18 20.28
CA LYS A 144 29.51 -14.31 19.36
C LYS A 144 28.64 -15.55 19.62
N ASN A 145 28.03 -15.64 20.80
CA ASN A 145 27.29 -16.84 21.21
C ASN A 145 25.86 -16.84 20.64
N ASN A 146 25.47 -17.97 20.05
CA ASN A 146 24.10 -18.27 19.63
C ASN A 146 23.20 -18.44 20.85
N VAL A 147 22.76 -17.33 21.44
CA VAL A 147 21.62 -17.36 22.35
C VAL A 147 20.38 -17.53 21.50
N GLU A 148 19.71 -18.67 21.62
CA GLU A 148 18.49 -18.94 20.89
C GLU A 148 17.39 -17.99 21.42
N SER A 149 17.21 -16.85 20.75
CA SER A 149 16.25 -15.78 21.08
C SER A 149 16.52 -15.01 22.38
N PRO A 150 17.53 -14.12 22.42
CA PRO A 150 17.76 -13.28 23.59
C PRO A 150 16.55 -12.39 23.89
N ARG A 151 16.26 -12.24 25.18
CA ARG A 151 15.25 -11.31 25.65
C ARG A 151 15.76 -9.89 25.48
N VAL A 152 15.28 -9.22 24.44
CA VAL A 152 15.55 -7.81 24.17
C VAL A 152 14.75 -6.96 25.12
N ALA A 153 15.37 -5.93 25.66
CA ALA A 153 14.70 -4.98 26.54
C ALA A 153 13.54 -4.33 25.78
N ASP A 154 12.33 -4.43 26.31
CA ASP A 154 11.17 -3.72 25.79
C ASP A 154 11.13 -2.27 26.31
N SER A 155 12.28 -1.68 26.65
CA SER A 155 12.45 -0.33 27.19
C SER A 155 13.72 0.33 26.64
N VAL A 156 14.07 1.51 27.17
CA VAL A 156 15.43 2.05 27.10
C VAL A 156 16.42 0.98 27.54
N ALA A 157 17.46 0.75 26.73
CA ALA A 157 18.45 -0.29 26.93
C ALA A 157 19.48 0.15 27.97
N LYS A 158 19.77 -0.75 28.92
CA LYS A 158 20.73 -0.56 30.00
C LYS A 158 21.99 -1.38 29.78
N PRO A 159 23.09 -1.08 30.50
CA PRO A 159 24.24 -1.97 30.57
C PRO A 159 23.83 -3.43 30.78
N GLY A 160 24.29 -4.32 29.91
CA GLY A 160 23.90 -5.72 29.92
C GLY A 160 22.58 -6.07 29.22
N ASP A 161 21.88 -5.15 28.56
CA ASP A 161 20.69 -5.48 27.78
C ASP A 161 21.02 -5.85 26.34
N TYR A 162 20.27 -6.82 25.79
CA TYR A 162 20.27 -7.09 24.36
C TYR A 162 19.46 -6.04 23.62
N LEU A 163 20.01 -5.54 22.51
CA LEU A 163 19.45 -4.40 21.78
C LEU A 163 18.38 -4.78 20.76
N PHE A 164 18.57 -5.87 20.01
CA PHE A 164 17.74 -6.17 18.84
C PHE A 164 17.25 -7.61 18.78
N ARG A 165 15.99 -7.79 18.34
CA ARG A 165 15.41 -9.11 18.11
C ARG A 165 15.86 -9.64 16.75
N SER A 166 15.93 -10.97 16.61
CA SER A 166 16.43 -11.61 15.39
C SER A 166 15.46 -11.55 14.22
N ILE A 167 14.15 -11.67 14.43
CA ILE A 167 13.21 -11.96 13.31
C ILE A 167 11.91 -11.14 13.37
N ARG A 168 11.63 -10.37 14.44
CA ARG A 168 10.37 -9.60 14.52
C ARG A 168 10.54 -8.26 15.22
N GLY A 169 9.87 -7.27 14.65
CA GLY A 169 9.62 -5.97 15.26
C GLY A 169 9.00 -6.07 16.65
N ARG A 170 9.31 -5.09 17.49
CA ARG A 170 8.81 -5.00 18.86
C ARG A 170 7.31 -4.74 18.89
N ARG A 171 6.60 -5.39 19.81
CA ARG A 171 5.14 -5.20 20.01
C ARG A 171 4.81 -4.09 21.00
N VAL A 172 5.68 -3.87 21.97
CA VAL A 172 5.53 -2.86 23.01
C VAL A 172 6.91 -2.29 23.34
N PHE A 173 7.02 -0.96 23.39
CA PHE A 173 8.20 -0.25 23.88
C PHE A 173 7.79 0.58 25.11
N ARG A 174 8.52 0.47 26.22
CA ARG A 174 8.34 1.26 27.44
C ARG A 174 9.31 2.44 27.39
N CYS A 175 8.76 3.63 27.39
CA CYS A 175 9.51 4.87 27.34
C CYS A 175 10.16 5.18 28.68
N ALA A 176 11.10 6.13 28.70
CA ALA A 176 11.79 6.56 29.91
C ALA A 176 10.83 7.13 30.97
N ASP A 177 9.74 7.77 30.53
CA ASP A 177 8.66 8.30 31.37
C ASP A 177 7.71 7.20 31.93
N GLY A 178 7.99 5.92 31.66
CA GLY A 178 7.16 4.78 32.08
C GLY A 178 5.93 4.53 31.21
N SER A 179 5.62 5.41 30.26
CA SER A 179 4.56 5.20 29.27
C SER A 179 4.93 4.04 28.33
N LYS A 180 3.95 3.57 27.55
CA LYS A 180 4.15 2.48 26.59
C LYS A 180 3.71 2.90 25.19
N LEU A 181 4.59 2.68 24.22
CA LEU A 181 4.27 2.68 22.80
C LEU A 181 3.85 1.26 22.39
N VAL A 182 2.69 1.13 21.76
CA VAL A 182 2.11 -0.14 21.34
C VAL A 182 1.75 -0.07 19.88
N ARG A 183 2.22 -1.04 19.09
CA ARG A 183 1.84 -1.14 17.69
C ARG A 183 0.43 -1.71 17.55
N GLU A 184 -0.44 -0.97 16.86
CA GLU A 184 -1.81 -1.38 16.56
C GLU A 184 -2.09 -1.20 15.06
N GLY A 185 -2.03 -2.31 14.32
CA GLY A 185 -2.15 -2.31 12.86
C GLY A 185 -1.07 -1.45 12.19
N HIS A 186 -1.51 -0.41 11.47
CA HIS A 186 -0.67 0.58 10.77
C HIS A 186 -0.49 1.88 11.56
N SER A 187 -0.59 1.79 12.89
CA SER A 187 -0.40 2.91 13.81
C SER A 187 0.42 2.49 15.02
N LEU A 188 0.99 3.47 15.70
CA LEU A 188 1.61 3.32 17.01
C LEU A 188 0.80 4.17 17.97
N LYS A 189 0.50 3.63 19.13
CA LYS A 189 -0.25 4.34 20.16
C LYS A 189 0.60 4.47 21.42
N LYS A 190 0.70 5.68 21.95
CA LYS A 190 1.29 5.95 23.27
C LYS A 190 0.19 5.86 24.31
N TYR A 191 0.43 5.05 25.33
CA TYR A 191 -0.43 4.95 26.51
C TYR A 191 0.36 5.40 27.73
N SER A 192 -0.25 6.22 28.56
CA SER A 192 0.24 6.59 29.89
C SER A 192 0.48 5.38 30.80
N VAL A 193 1.12 5.59 31.95
CA VAL A 193 1.37 4.56 32.97
C VAL A 193 0.04 3.97 33.47
N GLU A 194 -1.01 4.78 33.55
CA GLU A 194 -2.37 4.39 33.92
C GLU A 194 -3.12 3.65 32.79
N GLY A 195 -2.51 3.51 31.61
CA GLY A 195 -3.09 2.81 30.47
C GLY A 195 -4.05 3.64 29.62
N LYS A 196 -4.16 4.96 29.85
CA LYS A 196 -4.95 5.85 28.98
C LYS A 196 -4.17 6.18 27.71
N LEU A 197 -4.84 6.11 26.57
CA LEU A 197 -4.31 6.55 25.27
C LEU A 197 -3.99 8.05 25.34
N THR A 198 -2.75 8.43 25.10
CA THR A 198 -2.32 9.84 25.08
C THR A 198 -2.14 10.34 23.66
N VAL A 199 -1.48 9.56 22.81
CA VAL A 199 -1.10 9.98 21.44
C VAL A 199 -1.21 8.80 20.47
N SER A 200 -1.54 9.08 19.22
CA SER A 200 -1.48 8.10 18.12
C SER A 200 -0.58 8.62 17.02
N TYR A 201 0.45 7.85 16.67
CA TYR A 201 1.34 8.07 15.53
C TYR A 201 0.87 7.21 14.36
N GLY A 202 0.94 7.77 13.16
CA GLY A 202 0.63 7.03 11.95
C GLY A 202 0.83 7.89 10.71
N GLY A 203 1.02 7.24 9.57
CA GLY A 203 0.97 7.90 8.28
C GLY A 203 -0.40 8.55 8.05
N PRO A 204 -0.47 9.71 7.35
CA PRO A 204 -1.74 10.33 7.02
C PRO A 204 -2.64 9.36 6.25
N TRP A 205 -3.91 9.27 6.64
CA TRP A 205 -4.86 8.34 6.03
C TRP A 205 -4.96 8.50 4.50
N PHE A 206 -4.77 9.72 3.99
CA PHE A 206 -4.81 10.02 2.56
C PHE A 206 -3.61 9.47 1.79
N LEU A 207 -2.48 9.16 2.44
CA LEU A 207 -1.33 8.49 1.80
C LEU A 207 -1.47 6.97 1.76
N ARG A 208 -2.45 6.40 2.48
CA ARG A 208 -2.82 4.98 2.32
C ARG A 208 -3.42 4.68 0.94
N ILE A 209 -3.77 5.72 0.17
CA ILE A 209 -4.12 5.63 -1.25
C ILE A 209 -2.95 5.09 -2.10
N PHE A 210 -1.71 5.17 -1.61
CA PHE A 210 -0.55 4.53 -2.24
C PHE A 210 -0.30 3.10 -1.74
N GLU A 211 -0.94 2.69 -0.63
CA GLU A 211 -0.93 1.30 -0.14
C GLU A 211 -2.04 0.45 -0.77
N PHE A 212 -3.09 1.09 -1.31
CA PHE A 212 -4.24 0.45 -1.96
C PHE A 212 -4.38 0.94 -3.42
N PRO A 213 -4.89 0.14 -4.38
CA PRO A 213 -4.99 0.53 -5.80
C PRO A 213 -6.13 1.54 -6.08
N TRP A 214 -6.23 2.61 -5.30
CA TRP A 214 -7.25 3.66 -5.44
C TRP A 214 -7.20 4.44 -6.77
N PRO A 215 -6.02 4.75 -7.36
CA PRO A 215 -5.98 5.33 -8.70
C PRO A 215 -6.65 4.43 -9.75
N ALA A 216 -6.56 3.10 -9.57
CA ALA A 216 -7.27 2.16 -10.41
C ALA A 216 -8.78 2.24 -10.18
N ILE A 217 -9.27 2.41 -8.94
CA ILE A 217 -10.69 2.54 -8.60
C ILE A 217 -11.30 3.83 -9.17
N LEU A 218 -10.61 4.98 -9.05
CA LEU A 218 -11.11 6.27 -9.54
C LEU A 218 -11.15 6.37 -11.07
N ALA A 219 -10.36 5.56 -11.76
CA ALA A 219 -10.40 5.48 -13.22
C ALA A 219 -11.68 4.81 -13.76
N TRP A 220 -12.39 3.98 -12.96
CA TRP A 220 -13.64 3.32 -13.39
C TRP A 220 -14.78 4.32 -13.62
N PRO A 221 -15.13 5.20 -12.67
CA PRO A 221 -16.15 6.24 -12.90
C PRO A 221 -15.82 7.12 -14.10
N LEU A 222 -14.56 7.56 -14.25
CA LEU A 222 -14.13 8.40 -15.37
C LEU A 222 -14.24 7.65 -16.70
N PHE A 223 -13.88 6.36 -16.73
CA PHE A 223 -14.06 5.48 -17.89
C PHE A 223 -15.52 5.42 -18.34
N PHE A 224 -16.45 5.15 -17.41
CA PHE A 224 -17.88 5.07 -17.77
C PHE A 224 -18.43 6.41 -18.23
N LEU A 225 -18.01 7.51 -17.59
CA LEU A 225 -18.44 8.84 -17.96
C LEU A 225 -17.98 9.21 -19.37
N LEU A 226 -16.73 8.92 -19.73
CA LEU A 226 -16.17 9.18 -21.06
C LEU A 226 -16.77 8.27 -22.15
N ALA A 227 -16.96 6.98 -21.86
CA ALA A 227 -17.64 6.05 -22.76
C ALA A 227 -19.07 6.52 -23.06
N PHE A 228 -19.77 7.00 -22.03
CA PHE A 228 -21.12 7.52 -22.13
C PHE A 228 -21.22 8.80 -22.98
N VAL A 229 -20.33 9.78 -22.73
CA VAL A 229 -20.30 11.05 -23.47
C VAL A 229 -19.94 10.82 -24.96
N SER A 230 -19.03 9.89 -25.25
CA SER A 230 -18.64 9.55 -26.62
C SER A 230 -19.80 8.95 -27.43
N ASN A 231 -20.62 8.11 -26.79
CA ASN A 231 -21.79 7.50 -27.45
C ASN A 231 -22.89 8.56 -27.71
N ARG A 232 -23.10 9.48 -26.77
CA ARG A 232 -24.12 10.56 -26.83
C ARG A 232 -23.96 11.48 -28.04
N LYS A 233 -22.72 11.84 -28.41
CA LYS A 233 -22.45 12.79 -29.50
C LYS A 233 -22.90 12.26 -30.87
N LYS A 234 -23.05 10.93 -31.03
CA LYS A 234 -23.47 10.31 -32.29
C LYS A 234 -24.98 10.18 -32.43
N THR A 235 -25.68 9.87 -31.34
CA THR A 235 -27.14 9.70 -31.37
C THR A 235 -27.86 11.04 -31.57
N LEU A 236 -27.35 12.10 -30.94
CA LEU A 236 -27.91 13.46 -31.08
C LEU A 236 -27.71 14.10 -32.45
N LEU A 237 -26.73 13.65 -33.25
CA LEU A 237 -26.50 14.17 -34.59
C LEU A 237 -27.39 13.51 -35.66
N LYS A 238 -28.24 12.53 -35.29
CA LYS A 238 -28.90 11.67 -36.26
C LYS A 238 -30.44 11.63 -36.22
N GLU A 239 -31.08 12.15 -35.18
CA GLU A 239 -32.53 12.03 -35.03
C GLU A 239 -33.16 13.36 -34.64
N ASP A 240 -33.99 13.90 -35.55
CA ASP A 240 -35.05 14.85 -35.25
C ASP A 240 -36.39 14.08 -35.15
N LYS A 241 -37.33 14.61 -34.35
CA LYS A 241 -38.67 14.11 -33.93
C LYS A 241 -38.77 13.52 -32.51
N SER A 242 -39.64 14.15 -31.71
CA SER A 242 -39.84 13.99 -30.26
C SER A 242 -40.15 12.57 -29.76
N ASN A 243 -40.78 11.71 -30.56
CA ASN A 243 -41.10 10.32 -30.16
C ASN A 243 -39.88 9.40 -30.14
N VAL A 244 -38.82 9.77 -30.85
CA VAL A 244 -37.58 9.02 -30.88
C VAL A 244 -36.77 9.26 -29.60
N ALA A 245 -36.86 10.47 -29.04
CA ALA A 245 -36.14 10.87 -27.83
C ALA A 245 -36.50 10.01 -26.59
N GLU A 246 -37.77 9.63 -26.41
CA GLU A 246 -38.16 8.81 -25.25
C GLU A 246 -37.66 7.36 -25.37
N LYS A 247 -37.72 6.77 -26.57
CA LYS A 247 -37.22 5.41 -26.83
C LYS A 247 -35.70 5.36 -26.68
N VAL A 248 -35.00 6.38 -27.20
CA VAL A 248 -33.55 6.57 -27.01
C VAL A 248 -33.21 6.73 -25.53
N LYS A 249 -33.98 7.52 -24.76
CA LYS A 249 -33.77 7.70 -23.31
C LYS A 249 -33.91 6.40 -22.53
N LYS A 250 -34.95 5.58 -22.79
CA LYS A 250 -35.13 4.29 -22.12
C LYS A 250 -34.01 3.31 -22.43
N ARG A 251 -33.54 3.27 -23.68
CA ARG A 251 -32.39 2.45 -24.08
C ARG A 251 -31.11 2.88 -23.37
N ILE A 252 -30.85 4.19 -23.34
CA ILE A 252 -29.69 4.77 -22.64
C ILE A 252 -29.68 4.38 -21.17
N VAL A 253 -30.81 4.50 -20.48
CA VAL A 253 -30.91 4.11 -19.06
C VAL A 253 -30.60 2.61 -18.87
N SER A 254 -31.11 1.76 -19.76
CA SER A 254 -30.83 0.31 -19.72
C SER A 254 -29.35 -0.01 -19.98
N GLU A 255 -28.72 0.62 -20.96
CA GLU A 255 -27.30 0.40 -21.28
C GLU A 255 -26.40 0.87 -20.13
N VAL A 256 -26.70 2.02 -19.52
CA VAL A 256 -25.99 2.51 -18.33
C VAL A 256 -26.17 1.56 -17.16
N ALA A 257 -27.40 1.13 -16.87
CA ALA A 257 -27.67 0.22 -15.78
C ALA A 257 -26.90 -1.11 -15.92
N ILE A 258 -26.94 -1.72 -17.12
CA ILE A 258 -26.18 -2.96 -17.40
C ILE A 258 -24.68 -2.73 -17.23
N THR A 259 -24.18 -1.61 -17.75
CA THR A 259 -22.75 -1.28 -17.68
C THR A 259 -22.30 -1.09 -16.24
N VAL A 260 -23.06 -0.35 -15.43
CA VAL A 260 -22.78 -0.13 -14.01
C VAL A 260 -22.84 -1.44 -13.24
N VAL A 261 -23.83 -2.29 -13.49
CA VAL A 261 -23.95 -3.60 -12.81
C VAL A 261 -22.74 -4.49 -13.11
N ILE A 262 -22.34 -4.62 -14.38
CA ILE A 262 -21.16 -5.42 -14.77
C ILE A 262 -19.90 -4.84 -14.11
N ALA A 263 -19.80 -3.51 -14.06
CA ALA A 263 -18.67 -2.83 -13.45
C ALA A 263 -18.53 -3.13 -11.96
N VAL A 264 -19.65 -3.04 -11.23
CA VAL A 264 -19.71 -3.34 -9.79
C VAL A 264 -19.35 -4.80 -9.55
N ILE A 265 -19.86 -5.73 -10.36
CA ILE A 265 -19.54 -7.17 -10.24
C ILE A 265 -18.05 -7.41 -10.50
N ALA A 266 -17.49 -6.82 -11.55
CA ALA A 266 -16.07 -6.97 -11.87
C ALA A 266 -15.17 -6.38 -10.77
N LEU A 267 -15.53 -5.21 -10.24
CA LEU A 267 -14.81 -4.60 -9.13
C LEU A 267 -14.88 -5.46 -7.86
N ALA A 268 -16.06 -5.97 -7.52
CA ALA A 268 -16.24 -6.87 -6.38
C ALA A 268 -15.39 -8.13 -6.55
N ALA A 269 -15.36 -8.73 -7.75
CA ALA A 269 -14.54 -9.89 -8.05
C ALA A 269 -13.04 -9.60 -7.94
N ILE A 270 -12.57 -8.45 -8.43
CA ILE A 270 -11.17 -7.97 -8.34
C ILE A 270 -10.76 -7.79 -6.87
N VAL A 271 -11.58 -7.09 -6.08
CA VAL A 271 -11.33 -6.82 -4.65
C VAL A 271 -11.34 -8.11 -3.85
N PHE A 272 -12.32 -8.99 -4.08
CA PHE A 272 -12.43 -10.26 -3.36
C PHE A 272 -11.27 -11.19 -3.70
N GLY A 273 -10.91 -11.33 -4.99
CA GLY A 273 -9.77 -12.14 -5.41
C GLY A 273 -8.44 -11.60 -4.90
N GLY A 274 -8.23 -10.28 -4.94
CA GLY A 274 -7.06 -9.64 -4.35
C GLY A 274 -6.96 -9.90 -2.83
N SER A 275 -8.08 -9.80 -2.12
CA SER A 275 -8.15 -10.04 -0.66
C SER A 275 -7.90 -11.50 -0.29
N LEU A 276 -8.40 -12.45 -1.10
CA LEU A 276 -8.13 -13.88 -0.93
C LEU A 276 -6.65 -14.20 -1.13
N VAL A 277 -6.02 -13.67 -2.19
CA VAL A 277 -4.59 -13.90 -2.43
C VAL A 277 -3.73 -13.22 -1.38
N ALA A 278 -4.08 -12.02 -0.92
CA ALA A 278 -3.39 -11.37 0.20
C ALA A 278 -3.51 -12.19 1.49
N SER A 279 -4.68 -12.76 1.76
CA SER A 279 -4.89 -13.66 2.91
C SER A 279 -4.06 -14.94 2.78
N ALA A 280 -4.00 -15.54 1.59
CA ALA A 280 -3.17 -16.72 1.31
C ALA A 280 -1.68 -16.40 1.42
N ALA A 281 -1.23 -15.24 0.94
CA ALA A 281 0.14 -14.77 1.07
C ALA A 281 0.52 -14.55 2.55
N ASN A 282 -0.38 -14.01 3.35
CA ASN A 282 -0.19 -13.84 4.79
C ASN A 282 -0.20 -15.17 5.57
N ALA A 283 -0.80 -16.23 5.02
CA ALA A 283 -0.79 -17.57 5.59
C ALA A 283 0.51 -18.34 5.28
N LEU A 284 1.35 -17.87 4.35
CA LEU A 284 2.63 -18.51 4.06
C LEU A 284 3.62 -18.33 5.22
N PRO A 285 4.55 -19.29 5.41
CA PRO A 285 5.66 -19.14 6.35
C PRO A 285 6.44 -17.84 6.10
N LYS A 286 6.76 -17.12 7.18
CA LYS A 286 7.53 -15.87 7.10
C LYS A 286 8.87 -16.10 6.42
N GLY A 287 9.25 -15.20 5.51
CA GLY A 287 10.48 -15.30 4.73
C GLY A 287 10.33 -16.08 3.42
N ASN A 288 9.16 -16.64 3.13
CA ASN A 288 8.91 -17.25 1.83
C ASN A 288 8.78 -16.13 0.75
N PRO A 289 9.70 -16.07 -0.23
CA PRO A 289 9.66 -15.04 -1.26
C PRO A 289 8.35 -15.11 -2.09
N MET A 290 7.67 -16.27 -2.12
CA MET A 290 6.38 -16.41 -2.79
C MET A 290 5.30 -15.50 -2.23
N GLY A 291 5.35 -15.09 -0.96
CA GLY A 291 4.35 -14.16 -0.40
C GLY A 291 4.26 -12.84 -1.18
N PHE A 292 5.41 -12.31 -1.60
CA PHE A 292 5.48 -11.11 -2.44
C PHE A 292 5.05 -11.39 -3.89
N TRP A 293 5.46 -12.54 -4.45
CA TRP A 293 5.21 -12.90 -5.86
C TRP A 293 3.82 -13.45 -6.14
N LEU A 294 3.09 -13.93 -5.14
CA LEU A 294 1.71 -14.41 -5.27
C LEU A 294 0.78 -13.32 -5.82
N VAL A 295 1.01 -12.07 -5.43
CA VAL A 295 0.22 -10.94 -5.92
C VAL A 295 0.43 -10.75 -7.43
N PRO A 296 1.64 -10.48 -7.95
CA PRO A 296 1.81 -10.30 -9.40
C PRO A 296 1.53 -11.55 -10.22
N ILE A 297 1.78 -12.77 -9.71
CA ILE A 297 1.62 -14.01 -10.49
C ILE A 297 0.17 -14.49 -10.53
N ILE A 298 -0.60 -14.30 -9.46
CA ILE A 298 -1.98 -14.81 -9.39
C ILE A 298 -3.00 -13.69 -9.54
N VAL A 299 -2.81 -12.57 -8.82
CA VAL A 299 -3.79 -11.49 -8.78
C VAL A 299 -3.88 -10.79 -10.13
N ILE A 300 -2.75 -10.51 -10.79
CA ILE A 300 -2.76 -9.82 -12.08
C ILE A 300 -3.43 -10.67 -13.17
N PRO A 301 -3.07 -11.95 -13.41
CA PRO A 301 -3.79 -12.77 -14.38
C PRO A 301 -5.27 -12.95 -14.04
N TYR A 302 -5.62 -13.13 -12.77
CA TYR A 302 -7.01 -13.20 -12.33
C TYR A 302 -7.77 -11.90 -12.66
N TRP A 303 -7.19 -10.72 -12.38
CA TRP A 303 -7.79 -9.44 -12.74
C TRP A 303 -7.97 -9.29 -14.25
N ILE A 304 -7.00 -9.74 -15.05
CA ILE A 304 -7.11 -9.77 -16.51
C ILE A 304 -8.28 -10.66 -16.95
N VAL A 305 -8.42 -11.87 -16.39
CA VAL A 305 -9.52 -12.79 -16.71
C VAL A 305 -10.87 -12.18 -16.34
N VAL A 306 -11.01 -11.64 -15.13
CA VAL A 306 -12.25 -10.96 -14.70
C VAL A 306 -12.59 -9.79 -15.62
N PHE A 307 -11.60 -9.01 -16.01
CA PHE A 307 -11.78 -7.88 -16.92
C PHE A 307 -12.24 -8.34 -18.31
N VAL A 308 -11.57 -9.35 -18.89
CA VAL A 308 -11.94 -9.91 -20.19
C VAL A 308 -13.35 -10.51 -20.16
N ALA A 309 -13.71 -11.23 -19.08
CA ALA A 309 -15.04 -11.80 -18.91
C ALA A 309 -16.12 -10.71 -18.78
N ALA A 310 -15.85 -9.64 -18.03
CA ALA A 310 -16.75 -8.50 -17.90
C ALA A 310 -16.99 -7.83 -19.27
N LEU A 311 -15.94 -7.64 -20.07
CA LEU A 311 -16.05 -7.09 -21.42
C LEU A 311 -16.83 -7.98 -22.37
N TRP A 312 -16.55 -9.28 -22.35
CA TRP A 312 -17.28 -10.24 -23.18
C TRP A 312 -18.77 -10.26 -22.83
N THR A 313 -19.10 -10.25 -21.54
CA THR A 313 -20.47 -10.21 -21.02
C THR A 313 -21.18 -8.93 -21.45
N TRP A 314 -20.52 -7.78 -21.28
CA TRP A 314 -21.05 -6.48 -21.71
C TRP A 314 -21.36 -6.47 -23.20
N ARG A 315 -20.39 -6.90 -24.04
CA ARG A 315 -20.58 -6.96 -25.50
C ARG A 315 -21.73 -7.88 -25.90
N SER A 316 -21.86 -9.04 -25.26
CA SER A 316 -22.93 -10.00 -25.52
C SER A 316 -24.31 -9.43 -25.17
N LEU A 317 -24.45 -8.76 -24.02
CA LEU A 317 -25.71 -8.18 -23.58
C LEU A 317 -26.15 -7.00 -24.45
N ILE A 318 -25.24 -6.09 -24.78
CA ILE A 318 -25.54 -4.97 -25.67
C ILE A 318 -25.90 -5.47 -27.08
N GLY A 319 -25.15 -6.44 -27.62
CA GLY A 319 -25.47 -7.03 -28.93
C GLY A 319 -26.85 -7.70 -28.97
N ARG A 320 -27.31 -8.30 -27.86
CA ARG A 320 -28.66 -8.86 -27.75
C ARG A 320 -29.74 -7.79 -27.69
N LEU A 321 -29.48 -6.63 -27.06
CA LEU A 321 -30.40 -5.50 -27.07
C LEU A 321 -30.56 -4.93 -28.48
N ASP A 322 -29.46 -4.76 -29.21
CA ASP A 322 -29.46 -4.31 -30.60
C ASP A 322 -30.28 -5.23 -31.50
N LYS A 323 -30.09 -6.56 -31.35
CA LYS A 323 -30.83 -7.54 -32.14
C LYS A 323 -32.34 -7.46 -31.90
N ARG A 324 -32.79 -7.37 -30.65
CA ARG A 324 -34.23 -7.25 -30.31
C ARG A 324 -34.85 -5.96 -30.82
N ASP A 325 -34.10 -4.86 -30.79
CA ASP A 325 -34.57 -3.57 -31.31
C ASP A 325 -34.76 -3.62 -32.84
N ASN A 326 -33.89 -4.33 -33.56
CA ASN A 326 -34.00 -4.53 -35.00
C ASN A 326 -35.20 -5.42 -35.35
N GLU A 327 -35.40 -6.54 -34.64
CA GLU A 327 -36.55 -7.44 -34.85
C GLU A 327 -37.89 -6.71 -34.65
N ARG A 328 -38.03 -5.96 -33.55
CA ARG A 328 -39.23 -5.14 -33.28
C ARG A 328 -39.48 -4.01 -34.28
N SER A 329 -38.44 -3.60 -35.00
CA SER A 329 -38.57 -2.59 -36.04
C SER A 329 -39.03 -3.25 -37.35
N ALA A 330 -38.51 -4.45 -37.68
CA ALA A 330 -38.95 -5.22 -38.84
C ALA A 330 -40.44 -5.60 -38.76
N ASP A 331 -40.92 -6.07 -37.60
CA ASP A 331 -42.33 -6.46 -37.41
C ASP A 331 -43.31 -5.30 -37.61
N ARG A 332 -42.86 -4.05 -37.39
CA ARG A 332 -43.69 -2.85 -37.57
C ARG A 332 -43.83 -2.40 -39.02
N PHE A 333 -42.91 -2.80 -39.89
CA PHE A 333 -42.92 -2.42 -41.31
C PHE A 333 -43.39 -3.55 -42.24
N GLY A 334 -43.35 -4.81 -41.79
CA GLY A 334 -43.80 -5.97 -42.57
C GLY A 334 -45.31 -6.26 -42.54
N GLY A 335 -46.13 -5.41 -41.90
CA GLY A 335 -47.59 -5.60 -41.79
C GLY A 335 -48.43 -4.81 -42.79
N CYS A 336 -47.80 -4.19 -43.80
CA CYS A 336 -48.48 -3.50 -44.90
C CYS A 336 -48.21 -4.24 -46.21
N GLU A 337 -48.87 -5.38 -46.42
CA GLU A 337 -49.13 -5.95 -47.76
C GLU A 337 -50.63 -6.01 -48.00
#